data_AF-A0A8C6QW03-F1
#
_entry.id   AF-A0A8C6QW03-F1
#
_cell.length_a   1.000
_cell.length_b   1.000
_cell.length_c   1.000
_cell.angle_alpha   90.00
_cell.angle_beta   90.00
_cell.angle_gamma   90.00
#
_symmetry.space_group_name_H-M   'P 1'
#
loop_
_entity.id
_entity.type
_entity.pdbx_description
1 polymer ?
#
loop_
_entity_poly.entity_id
_entity_poly.type
_entity_poly.pdbx_seq_one_letter_code
_entity_poly.pdbx_strand_id
1 'polypeptide(L)'
;MHLLGFLSLACSLLAAALIPGPRDAPTAAANFESGLGFSDSELDGGEVKAFVGRDLEEQLRSVASVDELMSVLYPEYWKMYKCQLRKGGWQQSSLNTRTEDTVKFAAAHYNAEILKSIDNEWRKTQCMPREVCIDVGKEFGAATNTFFKPPCVSVYRCGGCCNSEGLQCMNTSTGYLSKTVPSSQ
;
A
#
# COMPACT_ATOMS: atom_id res chain seq x y z
N MET A 1 16.20 62.62 17.83
CA MET A 1 14.80 62.81 18.26
C MET A 1 14.10 61.46 18.07
N HIS A 2 14.21 60.46 18.95
CA HIS A 2 14.22 60.43 20.43
C HIS A 2 12.88 60.82 21.06
N LEU A 3 12.39 59.98 21.99
CA LEU A 3 11.08 59.97 22.67
C LEU A 3 9.91 59.57 21.73
N LEU A 4 8.97 58.69 22.10
CA LEU A 4 8.60 58.05 23.38
C LEU A 4 8.45 56.51 23.18
N GLY A 5 8.57 55.62 24.17
CA GLY A 5 8.79 55.82 25.60
C GLY A 5 7.75 55.10 26.47
N PHE A 6 8.17 53.99 27.10
CA PHE A 6 7.62 53.37 28.32
C PHE A 6 6.39 52.42 28.25
N LEU A 7 6.55 51.32 29.03
CA LEU A 7 5.63 50.23 29.43
C LEU A 7 5.72 48.93 28.58
N SER A 8 6.09 47.76 29.12
CA SER A 8 6.87 47.43 30.34
C SER A 8 7.50 46.05 30.15
N LEU A 9 8.69 45.80 30.70
CA LEU A 9 9.24 44.45 30.87
C LEU A 9 8.57 43.70 32.04
N ALA A 10 8.90 42.40 32.15
CA ALA A 10 8.53 41.41 33.18
C ALA A 10 7.10 40.82 33.05
N CYS A 11 6.82 39.57 33.43
CA CYS A 11 7.63 38.51 34.08
C CYS A 11 7.17 37.14 33.48
N SER A 12 8.03 36.36 32.84
CA SER A 12 8.84 35.28 33.45
C SER A 12 8.15 33.91 33.53
N LEU A 13 8.77 32.93 32.86
CA LEU A 13 8.55 31.49 33.00
C LEU A 13 8.85 31.02 34.42
N LEU A 14 8.19 29.95 34.87
CA LEU A 14 8.73 29.05 35.89
C LEU A 14 8.19 27.63 35.68
N ALA A 15 9.12 26.67 35.63
CA ALA A 15 8.82 25.24 35.51
C ALA A 15 8.97 24.55 36.87
N ALA A 16 8.23 23.45 37.08
CA ALA A 16 8.50 22.52 38.17
C ALA A 16 8.13 21.08 37.76
N ALA A 17 9.10 20.18 37.84
CA ALA A 17 8.92 18.74 37.82
C ALA A 17 9.60 18.16 39.08
N LEU A 18 9.09 17.05 39.65
CA LEU A 18 9.79 16.04 40.49
C LEU A 18 8.84 14.88 40.91
N ILE A 19 9.40 13.73 41.35
CA ILE A 19 8.91 12.31 41.23
C ILE A 19 9.54 11.44 42.39
N PRO A 20 9.12 10.21 42.84
CA PRO A 20 8.05 9.22 42.45
C PRO A 20 7.16 8.56 43.57
N GLY A 21 6.07 7.87 43.18
CA GLY A 21 5.61 6.53 43.69
C GLY A 21 4.83 6.42 45.02
N PRO A 22 4.40 5.21 45.47
CA PRO A 22 4.24 3.92 44.75
C PRO A 22 2.96 3.08 45.09
N ARG A 23 2.71 1.96 44.36
CA ARG A 23 1.80 0.80 44.69
C ARG A 23 0.26 1.03 44.65
N ASP A 24 -0.63 0.06 44.41
CA ASP A 24 -0.61 -1.36 43.98
C ASP A 24 -1.79 -1.59 42.97
N ALA A 25 -1.84 -2.75 42.29
CA ALA A 25 -2.85 -3.07 41.26
C ALA A 25 -4.17 -3.67 41.81
N PRO A 26 -5.26 -3.62 41.02
CA PRO A 26 -6.18 -4.75 40.95
C PRO A 26 -6.40 -5.24 39.51
N THR A 27 -6.38 -6.57 39.35
CA THR A 27 -6.87 -7.28 38.16
C THR A 27 -8.38 -7.18 38.03
N ALA A 28 -8.87 -6.70 36.88
CA ALA A 28 -10.23 -6.97 36.40
C ALA A 28 -10.23 -6.98 34.87
N ALA A 29 -10.55 -8.12 34.26
CA ALA A 29 -10.83 -8.18 32.84
C ALA A 29 -12.20 -7.53 32.59
N ALA A 30 -12.25 -6.54 31.69
CA ALA A 30 -13.50 -5.95 31.24
C ALA A 30 -13.59 -6.10 29.72
N ASN A 31 -14.50 -6.96 29.26
CA ASN A 31 -14.97 -6.93 27.89
C ASN A 31 -15.56 -5.53 27.62
N PHE A 32 -15.07 -4.85 26.60
CA PHE A 32 -15.69 -3.62 26.14
C PHE A 32 -16.77 -3.94 25.11
N GLU A 33 -17.95 -4.33 25.60
CA GLU A 33 -19.17 -4.28 24.78
C GLU A 33 -19.50 -2.83 24.43
N SER A 34 -19.22 -2.43 23.20
CA SER A 34 -19.88 -1.26 22.60
C SER A 34 -21.20 -1.70 21.99
N GLY A 35 -22.27 -1.56 22.78
CA GLY A 35 -23.63 -1.72 22.28
C GLY A 35 -23.96 -0.68 21.22
N LEU A 36 -24.06 -1.11 19.97
CA LEU A 36 -24.81 -0.42 18.93
C LEU A 36 -26.12 -1.19 18.75
N GLY A 37 -27.20 -0.63 19.33
CA GLY A 37 -28.53 -1.19 19.20
C GLY A 37 -29.02 -1.07 17.76
N PHE A 38 -28.84 -2.14 16.99
CA PHE A 38 -29.60 -2.37 15.75
C PHE A 38 -30.83 -3.19 16.13
N SER A 39 -32.02 -2.71 15.77
CA SER A 39 -33.28 -3.36 16.12
C SER A 39 -33.34 -4.78 15.57
N ASP A 40 -33.49 -5.74 16.47
CA ASP A 40 -33.63 -7.14 16.11
C ASP A 40 -34.90 -7.38 15.26
N SER A 41 -34.70 -7.99 14.11
CA SER A 41 -35.74 -8.37 13.15
C SER A 41 -35.19 -9.56 12.36
N GLU A 42 -34.96 -10.65 13.09
CA GLU A 42 -34.42 -11.90 12.60
C GLU A 42 -35.21 -12.43 11.37
N LEU A 43 -34.54 -12.46 10.21
CA LEU A 43 -35.02 -13.09 8.98
C LEU A 43 -33.84 -13.48 8.08
N ASP A 44 -33.35 -14.70 8.28
CA ASP A 44 -32.66 -15.58 7.33
C ASP A 44 -31.79 -14.92 6.22
N GLY A 45 -30.67 -14.29 6.62
CA GLY A 45 -29.77 -13.57 5.70
C GLY A 45 -28.28 -13.89 5.85
N GLY A 46 -27.91 -14.82 6.74
CA GLY A 46 -26.51 -15.11 7.09
C GLY A 46 -25.67 -15.63 5.92
N GLU A 47 -26.24 -16.52 5.11
CA GLU A 47 -25.54 -17.12 3.96
C GLU A 47 -25.28 -16.10 2.84
N VAL A 48 -26.28 -15.26 2.53
CA VAL A 48 -26.19 -14.26 1.44
C VAL A 48 -25.13 -13.20 1.74
N LYS A 49 -25.05 -12.71 2.98
CA LYS A 49 -24.05 -11.69 3.36
C LYS A 49 -22.63 -12.26 3.37
N ALA A 50 -22.46 -13.52 3.77
CA ALA A 50 -21.18 -14.23 3.67
C ALA A 50 -20.80 -14.55 2.21
N PHE A 51 -21.77 -14.88 1.35
CA PHE A 51 -21.55 -15.11 -0.08
C PHE A 51 -21.10 -13.85 -0.80
N VAL A 52 -21.79 -12.72 -0.61
CA VAL A 52 -21.41 -11.40 -1.18
C VAL A 52 -20.04 -10.94 -0.65
N GLY A 53 -19.71 -11.22 0.61
CA GLY A 53 -18.37 -10.95 1.16
C GLY A 53 -17.26 -11.73 0.46
N ARG A 54 -17.48 -13.03 0.19
CA ARG A 54 -16.52 -13.88 -0.55
C ARG A 54 -16.37 -13.48 -2.01
N ASP A 55 -17.47 -13.12 -2.68
CA ASP A 55 -17.44 -12.64 -4.08
C ASP A 55 -16.60 -11.35 -4.21
N LEU A 56 -16.77 -10.40 -3.28
CA LEU A 56 -15.96 -9.18 -3.24
C LEU A 56 -14.47 -9.46 -2.93
N GLU A 57 -14.17 -10.39 -2.00
CA GLU A 57 -12.80 -10.80 -1.69
C GLU A 57 -12.10 -11.40 -2.93
N GLU A 58 -12.80 -12.25 -3.68
CA GLU A 58 -12.30 -12.86 -4.92
C GLU A 58 -12.13 -11.82 -6.04
N GLN A 59 -13.08 -10.87 -6.17
CA GLN A 59 -12.91 -9.71 -7.05
C GLN A 59 -11.65 -8.92 -6.71
N LEU A 60 -11.40 -8.62 -5.44
CA LEU A 60 -10.20 -7.91 -5.00
C LEU A 60 -8.91 -8.71 -5.25
N ARG A 61 -8.92 -10.04 -5.14
CA ARG A 61 -7.81 -10.94 -5.56
C ARG A 61 -7.57 -10.98 -7.08
N SER A 62 -8.54 -10.56 -7.89
CA SER A 62 -8.44 -10.60 -9.36
C SER A 62 -7.94 -9.29 -9.98
N VAL A 63 -8.01 -8.18 -9.23
CA VAL A 63 -7.68 -6.83 -9.70
C VAL A 63 -6.24 -6.73 -10.23
N ALA A 64 -6.09 -6.19 -11.44
CA ALA A 64 -4.82 -6.06 -12.15
C ALA A 64 -4.25 -4.63 -12.18
N SER A 65 -5.04 -3.62 -11.80
CA SER A 65 -4.69 -2.21 -11.93
C SER A 65 -5.37 -1.32 -10.89
N VAL A 66 -4.83 -0.11 -10.67
CA VAL A 66 -5.47 0.90 -9.80
C VAL A 66 -6.83 1.35 -10.35
N ASP A 67 -7.03 1.33 -11.68
CA ASP A 67 -8.32 1.67 -12.28
C ASP A 67 -9.41 0.65 -11.95
N GLU A 68 -9.07 -0.64 -12.00
CA GLU A 68 -9.95 -1.74 -11.58
C GLU A 68 -10.20 -1.69 -10.06
N LEU A 69 -9.16 -1.50 -9.24
CA LEU A 69 -9.29 -1.40 -7.79
C LEU A 69 -10.28 -0.32 -7.37
N MET A 70 -10.14 0.88 -7.95
CA MET A 70 -11.03 2.01 -7.67
C MET A 70 -12.43 1.81 -8.26
N SER A 71 -12.57 1.03 -9.34
CA SER A 71 -13.86 0.64 -9.89
C SER A 71 -14.61 -0.37 -9.00
N VAL A 72 -13.89 -1.29 -8.34
CA VAL A 72 -14.46 -2.27 -7.39
C VAL A 72 -14.84 -1.59 -6.07
N LEU A 73 -13.92 -0.82 -5.47
CA LEU A 73 -14.14 -0.22 -4.15
C LEU A 73 -15.02 1.04 -4.16
N TYR A 74 -14.92 1.88 -5.20
CA TYR A 74 -15.55 3.20 -5.25
C TYR A 74 -16.12 3.55 -6.64
N PRO A 75 -17.01 2.71 -7.21
CA PRO A 75 -17.45 2.80 -8.62
C PRO A 75 -17.95 4.19 -9.03
N GLU A 76 -18.84 4.81 -8.23
CA GLU A 76 -19.42 6.12 -8.58
C GLU A 76 -18.42 7.27 -8.45
N TYR A 77 -17.58 7.26 -7.41
CA TYR A 77 -16.54 8.27 -7.24
C TYR A 77 -15.49 8.17 -8.36
N TRP A 78 -15.09 6.95 -8.73
CA TRP A 78 -14.09 6.74 -9.77
C TRP A 78 -14.56 7.16 -11.17
N LYS A 79 -15.86 6.96 -11.48
CA LYS A 79 -16.49 7.54 -12.68
C LYS A 79 -16.39 9.08 -12.69
N MET A 80 -16.69 9.73 -11.56
CA MET A 80 -16.60 11.19 -11.43
C MET A 80 -15.15 11.69 -11.53
N TYR A 81 -14.19 11.03 -10.88
CA TYR A 81 -12.77 11.36 -10.96
C TYR A 81 -12.22 11.23 -12.39
N LYS A 82 -12.55 10.13 -13.09
CA LYS A 82 -12.19 9.95 -14.51
C LYS A 82 -12.86 11.00 -15.42
N CYS A 83 -14.08 11.43 -15.11
CA CYS A 83 -14.73 12.54 -15.81
C CYS A 83 -13.96 13.85 -15.64
N GLN A 84 -13.55 14.19 -14.41
CA GLN A 84 -12.76 15.38 -14.12
C GLN A 84 -11.40 15.38 -14.84
N LEU A 85 -10.69 14.23 -14.86
CA LEU A 85 -9.44 14.07 -15.60
C LEU A 85 -9.63 14.27 -17.12
N ARG A 86 -10.67 13.68 -17.72
CA ARG A 86 -11.00 13.88 -19.14
C ARG A 86 -11.44 15.30 -19.48
N LYS A 87 -11.97 16.04 -18.50
CA LYS A 87 -12.29 17.48 -18.62
C LYS A 87 -11.04 18.38 -18.60
N GLY A 88 -9.85 17.80 -18.40
CA GLY A 88 -8.58 18.27 -18.91
C GLY A 88 -8.25 19.73 -18.62
N GLY A 89 -8.27 20.13 -17.34
CA GLY A 89 -7.91 21.49 -16.91
C GLY A 89 -8.82 22.56 -17.52
N TRP A 90 -9.85 22.97 -16.79
CA TRP A 90 -10.57 24.19 -17.12
C TRP A 90 -9.59 25.38 -17.09
N GLN A 91 -9.09 25.79 -18.27
CA GLN A 91 -8.90 27.22 -18.51
C GLN A 91 -10.20 27.91 -18.11
N GLN A 92 -10.09 28.98 -17.33
CA GLN A 92 -11.22 29.65 -16.71
C GLN A 92 -12.32 29.96 -17.73
N SER A 93 -13.34 29.10 -17.77
CA SER A 93 -14.63 29.49 -18.33
C SER A 93 -15.20 30.48 -17.33
N SER A 94 -15.20 31.77 -17.70
CA SER A 94 -15.55 32.88 -16.80
C SER A 94 -17.02 32.82 -16.41
N LEU A 95 -17.33 32.02 -15.39
CA LEU A 95 -18.58 32.06 -14.66
C LEU A 95 -18.37 32.92 -13.42
N ASN A 96 -19.14 34.01 -13.37
CA ASN A 96 -18.96 35.08 -12.40
C ASN A 96 -19.11 34.59 -10.95
N THR A 97 -18.31 35.21 -10.09
CA THR A 97 -18.20 34.97 -8.65
C THR A 97 -19.54 34.99 -7.92
N ARG A 98 -20.03 33.82 -7.48
CA ARG A 98 -20.68 33.62 -6.18
C ARG A 98 -20.85 32.14 -5.84
N THR A 99 -20.53 31.78 -4.60
CA THR A 99 -20.60 30.40 -4.07
C THR A 99 -19.80 29.38 -4.90
N GLU A 100 -18.47 29.60 -4.94
CA GLU A 100 -17.52 28.48 -5.08
C GLU A 100 -17.43 27.74 -3.74
N ASP A 101 -18.58 27.25 -3.24
CA ASP A 101 -18.60 26.24 -2.20
C ASP A 101 -18.05 24.99 -2.87
N THR A 102 -16.74 24.75 -2.68
CA THR A 102 -16.05 23.58 -3.20
C THR A 102 -16.84 22.35 -2.79
N VAL A 103 -17.53 21.71 -3.74
CA VAL A 103 -18.32 20.50 -3.49
C VAL A 103 -17.36 19.34 -3.27
N LYS A 104 -16.73 19.35 -2.11
CA LYS A 104 -16.05 18.20 -1.51
C LYS A 104 -17.13 17.20 -1.17
N PHE A 105 -17.50 16.41 -2.17
CA PHE A 105 -18.14 15.11 -1.95
C PHE A 105 -17.33 14.39 -0.87
N ALA A 106 -17.98 13.97 0.21
CA ALA A 106 -17.36 13.31 1.35
C ALA A 106 -16.93 11.85 1.05
N ALA A 107 -16.50 11.60 -0.19
CA ALA A 107 -15.80 10.39 -0.57
C ALA A 107 -14.44 10.34 0.15
N ALA A 108 -13.95 9.12 0.41
CA ALA A 108 -12.60 8.90 0.90
C ALA A 108 -11.61 9.55 -0.07
N HIS A 109 -10.99 10.65 0.35
CA HIS A 109 -10.19 11.51 -0.51
C HIS A 109 -8.79 10.92 -0.70
N TYR A 110 -8.69 9.80 -1.41
CA TYR A 110 -7.42 9.18 -1.75
C TYR A 110 -6.56 10.17 -2.50
N ASN A 111 -5.33 10.37 -2.00
CA ASN A 111 -4.44 11.35 -2.59
C ASN A 111 -3.91 10.84 -3.94
N ALA A 112 -3.79 11.71 -4.95
CA ALA A 112 -3.37 11.30 -6.29
C ALA A 112 -1.96 10.69 -6.29
N GLU A 113 -1.10 11.19 -5.40
CA GLU A 113 0.25 10.68 -5.13
C GLU A 113 0.23 9.25 -4.57
N ILE A 114 -0.79 8.88 -3.77
CA ILE A 114 -0.94 7.51 -3.23
C ILE A 114 -1.31 6.56 -4.37
N LEU A 115 -2.29 6.91 -5.20
CA LEU A 115 -2.68 6.10 -6.36
C LEU A 115 -1.50 5.91 -7.34
N LYS A 116 -0.71 6.96 -7.57
CA LYS A 116 0.53 6.90 -8.36
C LYS A 116 1.61 6.05 -7.71
N SER A 117 1.71 6.05 -6.37
CA SER A 117 2.63 5.20 -5.63
C SER A 117 2.25 3.72 -5.76
N ILE A 118 0.97 3.40 -5.64
CA ILE A 118 0.44 2.03 -5.78
C ILE A 118 0.74 1.48 -7.18
N ASP A 119 0.39 2.23 -8.23
CA ASP A 119 0.66 1.85 -9.63
C ASP A 119 2.17 1.62 -9.89
N ASN A 120 3.02 2.50 -9.36
CA ASN A 120 4.45 2.36 -9.52
C ASN A 120 5.03 1.14 -8.79
N GLU A 121 4.60 0.84 -7.56
CA GLU A 121 5.06 -0.36 -6.86
C GLU A 121 4.55 -1.63 -7.53
N TRP A 122 3.27 -1.67 -7.95
CA TRP A 122 2.69 -2.78 -8.71
C TRP A 122 3.52 -3.11 -9.96
N ARG A 123 3.85 -2.08 -10.76
CA ARG A 123 4.70 -2.19 -11.95
C ARG A 123 6.12 -2.64 -11.62
N LYS A 124 6.69 -2.25 -10.47
CA LYS A 124 8.01 -2.73 -10.02
C LYS A 124 7.99 -4.19 -9.58
N THR A 125 6.88 -4.68 -9.01
CA THR A 125 6.75 -6.05 -8.48
C THR A 125 6.22 -7.06 -9.48
N GLN A 126 5.71 -6.64 -10.65
CA GLN A 126 5.15 -7.52 -11.69
C GLN A 126 6.10 -8.66 -12.11
N CYS A 127 5.55 -9.81 -12.46
CA CYS A 127 6.30 -10.94 -13.03
C CYS A 127 7.09 -10.54 -14.29
N MET A 128 8.43 -10.58 -14.20
CA MET A 128 9.35 -10.28 -15.30
C MET A 128 10.70 -11.01 -15.11
N PRO A 129 11.55 -11.13 -16.14
CA PRO A 129 12.93 -11.58 -15.96
C PRO A 129 13.71 -10.59 -15.08
N ARG A 130 14.35 -11.10 -14.03
CA ARG A 130 15.15 -10.33 -13.06
C ARG A 130 16.53 -10.95 -12.94
N GLU A 131 17.54 -10.10 -12.82
CA GLU A 131 18.91 -10.54 -12.54
C GLU A 131 18.99 -11.10 -11.12
N VAL A 132 19.50 -12.33 -11.00
CA VAL A 132 19.67 -13.04 -9.73
C VAL A 132 21.03 -13.73 -9.70
N CYS A 133 21.59 -13.85 -8.49
CA CYS A 133 22.85 -14.52 -8.25
C CYS A 133 22.60 -16.00 -7.92
N ILE A 134 23.04 -16.90 -8.80
CA ILE A 134 22.77 -18.34 -8.70
C ILE A 134 24.05 -19.10 -8.32
N ASP A 135 23.94 -19.98 -7.32
CA ASP A 135 24.99 -20.86 -6.83
C ASP A 135 25.29 -21.96 -7.86
N VAL A 136 26.51 -21.96 -8.39
CA VAL A 136 26.95 -22.88 -9.46
C VAL A 136 26.97 -24.32 -8.95
N GLY A 137 27.42 -24.54 -7.71
CA GLY A 137 27.53 -25.88 -7.14
C GLY A 137 26.17 -26.54 -6.94
N LYS A 138 25.18 -25.76 -6.45
CA LYS A 138 23.81 -26.26 -6.23
C LYS A 138 23.07 -26.59 -7.52
N GLU A 139 23.17 -25.74 -8.54
CA GLU A 139 22.39 -25.95 -9.78
C GLU A 139 23.01 -26.98 -10.73
N PHE A 140 24.34 -27.10 -10.75
CA PHE A 140 25.01 -28.16 -11.52
C PHE A 140 25.15 -29.49 -10.75
N GLY A 141 24.65 -29.58 -9.51
CA GLY A 141 24.72 -30.80 -8.70
C GLY A 141 26.16 -31.27 -8.43
N ALA A 142 27.07 -30.32 -8.18
CA ALA A 142 28.48 -30.62 -8.02
C ALA A 142 28.77 -31.48 -6.77
N ALA A 143 29.79 -32.33 -6.86
CA ALA A 143 30.25 -33.12 -5.72
C ALA A 143 30.67 -32.23 -4.54
N THR A 144 30.52 -32.74 -3.31
CA THR A 144 30.77 -31.96 -2.07
C THR A 144 32.22 -31.52 -1.86
N ASN A 145 33.16 -32.01 -2.66
CA ASN A 145 34.55 -31.57 -2.71
C ASN A 145 34.85 -30.54 -3.81
N THR A 146 33.93 -30.29 -4.75
CA THR A 146 34.14 -29.34 -5.85
C THR A 146 33.72 -27.93 -5.46
N PHE A 147 34.66 -26.99 -5.47
CA PHE A 147 34.42 -25.57 -5.18
C PHE A 147 34.63 -24.69 -6.41
N PHE A 148 33.67 -23.83 -6.72
CA PHE A 148 33.74 -22.85 -7.81
C PHE A 148 34.22 -21.47 -7.31
N LYS A 149 34.99 -20.75 -8.13
CA LYS A 149 35.47 -19.40 -7.84
C LYS A 149 35.27 -18.48 -9.07
N PRO A 150 34.32 -17.53 -9.06
CA PRO A 150 33.33 -17.26 -8.00
C PRO A 150 32.34 -18.43 -7.80
N PRO A 151 31.76 -18.61 -6.60
CA PRO A 151 30.79 -19.67 -6.34
C PRO A 151 29.43 -19.44 -7.00
N CYS A 152 29.14 -18.18 -7.39
CA CYS A 152 27.87 -17.80 -7.97
C CYS A 152 28.06 -17.03 -9.28
N VAL A 153 27.05 -17.10 -10.15
CA VAL A 153 26.98 -16.34 -11.40
C VAL A 153 25.68 -15.54 -11.49
N SER A 154 25.74 -14.32 -12.04
CA SER A 154 24.51 -13.58 -12.37
C SER A 154 23.84 -14.21 -13.59
N VAL A 155 22.53 -14.42 -13.54
CA VAL A 155 21.67 -14.85 -14.65
C VAL A 155 20.29 -14.21 -14.51
N TYR A 156 19.49 -14.23 -15.56
CA TYR A 156 18.09 -13.81 -15.48
C TYR A 156 17.19 -15.01 -15.16
N ARG A 157 16.33 -14.87 -14.15
CA ARG A 157 15.24 -15.80 -13.82
C ARG A 157 13.92 -15.03 -13.75
N CYS A 158 12.80 -15.67 -14.03
CA CYS A 158 11.49 -15.05 -13.83
C CYS A 158 11.25 -14.81 -12.34
N GLY A 159 10.75 -13.63 -12.00
CA GLY A 159 10.44 -13.28 -10.61
C GLY A 159 9.55 -12.03 -10.50
N GLY A 160 8.96 -11.87 -9.33
CA GLY A 160 7.87 -10.92 -9.10
C GLY A 160 6.55 -11.65 -8.84
N CYS A 161 5.49 -10.88 -8.66
CA CYS A 161 4.17 -11.36 -8.32
C CYS A 161 3.29 -11.50 -9.57
N CYS A 162 2.38 -12.47 -9.53
CA CYS A 162 1.16 -12.49 -10.32
C CYS A 162 0.04 -11.80 -9.53
N ASN A 163 -1.01 -11.37 -10.22
CA ASN A 163 -2.11 -10.62 -9.59
C ASN A 163 -2.96 -11.48 -8.64
N SER A 164 -3.03 -12.79 -8.92
CA SER A 164 -3.88 -13.75 -8.21
C SER A 164 -3.07 -14.95 -7.73
N GLU A 165 -3.42 -15.48 -6.55
CA GLU A 165 -2.67 -16.50 -5.81
C GLU A 165 -2.51 -17.84 -6.57
N GLY A 166 -3.46 -18.18 -7.44
CA GLY A 166 -3.43 -19.40 -8.26
C GLY A 166 -2.45 -19.36 -9.45
N LEU A 167 -1.71 -18.26 -9.65
CA LEU A 167 -0.79 -18.08 -10.77
C LEU A 167 0.67 -17.97 -10.29
N GLN A 168 1.56 -18.74 -10.92
CA GLN A 168 3.00 -18.70 -10.64
C GLN A 168 3.77 -18.02 -11.78
N CYS A 169 4.71 -17.14 -11.43
CA CYS A 169 5.59 -16.48 -12.39
C CYS A 169 6.62 -17.47 -12.96
N MET A 170 6.36 -17.99 -14.17
CA MET A 170 7.23 -18.95 -14.88
C MET A 170 7.73 -18.39 -16.21
N ASN A 171 8.79 -18.99 -16.75
CA ASN A 171 9.34 -18.60 -18.05
C ASN A 171 8.48 -19.11 -19.23
N THR A 172 8.19 -18.22 -20.18
CA THR A 172 7.56 -18.58 -21.47
C THR A 172 8.58 -18.96 -22.55
N SER A 173 9.82 -18.50 -22.40
CA SER A 173 10.97 -18.85 -23.24
C SER A 173 12.26 -18.87 -22.40
N THR A 174 13.29 -19.56 -22.86
CA THR A 174 14.58 -19.67 -22.16
C THR A 174 15.73 -19.50 -23.15
N GLY A 175 16.68 -18.63 -22.82
CA GLY A 175 17.97 -18.53 -23.51
C GLY A 175 19.09 -19.08 -22.63
N TYR A 176 20.03 -19.82 -23.22
CA TYR A 176 21.19 -20.37 -22.51
C TYR A 176 22.41 -19.47 -22.71
N LEU A 177 23.18 -19.24 -21.63
CA LEU A 177 24.38 -18.41 -21.62
C LEU A 177 25.57 -19.22 -21.10
N SER A 178 26.63 -19.32 -21.90
CA SER A 178 27.88 -19.96 -21.50
C SER A 178 28.67 -19.04 -20.58
N LYS A 179 29.04 -19.53 -19.38
CA LYS A 179 29.90 -18.82 -18.42
C LYS A 179 31.01 -19.75 -17.94
N THR A 180 32.25 -19.33 -18.08
CA THR A 180 33.42 -20.10 -17.63
C THR A 180 33.75 -19.74 -16.19
N VAL A 181 33.79 -20.74 -15.31
CA VAL A 181 34.09 -20.56 -13.88
C VAL A 181 35.16 -21.58 -13.46
N PRO A 182 36.32 -21.13 -12.95
CA PRO A 182 37.31 -22.02 -12.35
C PRO A 182 36.73 -22.87 -11.21
N SER A 183 37.13 -24.13 -11.16
CA SER A 183 36.82 -25.05 -10.06
C SER A 183 38.09 -25.71 -9.49
N SER A 184 38.02 -26.10 -8.22
CA SER A 184 39.04 -26.87 -7.51
C SER A 184 38.38 -28.00 -6.72
N GLN A 185 39.06 -29.14 -6.62
CA GLN A 185 38.63 -30.33 -5.86
C GLN A 185 39.58 -30.59 -4.67
#